data_AF-A0A4Y9QNR5-F1
#
_entry.id   AF-A0A4Y9QNR5-F1
#
_cell.length_a   1.000
_cell.length_b   1.000
_cell.length_c   1.000
_cell.angle_alpha   90.00
_cell.angle_beta   90.00
_cell.angle_gamma   90.00
#
_symmetry.space_group_name_H-M   'P 1'
#
loop_
_entity.id
_entity.type
_entity.pdbx_description
1 polymer ?
#
loop_
_entity_poly.entity_id
_entity_poly.type
_entity_poly.pdbx_seq_one_letter_code
_entity_poly.pdbx_strand_id
1 'polypeptide(L)'
;MKELLEGVKKNGNGNGQAALENTSKLLIKDAIFVRQEGSLVKVKFQDILWLQGDGNYTTLVTKGFVVSVRNILKDFEDALPKDQFMRIHKSYIVRLEEIISISTREVKIEEHTIPVGRTYYQRLIEGIQKLGGE
;
A
#
# COMPACT_ATOMS: atom_id res chain seq x y z
N MET A 1 -15.55 -16.24 -36.23
CA MET A 1 -15.54 -15.22 -37.30
C MET A 1 -16.57 -14.17 -36.87
N LYS A 2 -16.20 -13.19 -36.04
CA LYS A 2 -15.43 -11.96 -36.31
C LYS A 2 -16.35 -10.83 -36.78
N GLU A 3 -16.98 -10.15 -35.83
CA GLU A 3 -17.35 -8.72 -35.89
C GLU A 3 -17.12 -8.16 -34.48
N LEU A 4 -15.97 -7.53 -34.24
CA LEU A 4 -15.74 -6.07 -34.25
C LEU A 4 -16.37 -5.41 -33.00
N LEU A 5 -15.64 -5.17 -31.91
CA LEU A 5 -14.70 -4.05 -31.71
C LEU A 5 -15.22 -2.71 -32.26
N GLU A 6 -15.71 -1.86 -31.35
CA GLU A 6 -15.33 -0.44 -31.24
C GLU A 6 -15.99 0.18 -29.99
N GLY A 7 -15.27 1.07 -29.29
CA GLY A 7 -15.89 1.91 -28.25
C GLY A 7 -15.11 2.23 -26.98
N VAL A 8 -13.77 2.23 -26.98
CA VAL A 8 -13.02 2.96 -25.93
C VAL A 8 -12.84 4.42 -26.36
N LYS A 9 -13.41 5.36 -25.60
CA LYS A 9 -12.79 6.66 -25.27
C LYS A 9 -13.50 7.34 -24.08
N LYS A 10 -12.85 7.19 -22.92
CA LYS A 10 -12.57 8.18 -21.85
C LYS A 10 -13.28 9.55 -21.89
N ASN A 11 -13.98 9.90 -20.80
CA ASN A 11 -13.51 10.77 -19.68
C ASN A 11 -14.65 11.66 -19.15
N GLY A 12 -14.77 11.72 -17.82
CA GLY A 12 -15.53 12.79 -17.15
C GLY A 12 -15.91 12.46 -15.71
N ASN A 13 -15.02 12.83 -14.77
CA ASN A 13 -15.26 13.29 -13.40
C ASN A 13 -16.42 12.67 -12.59
N GLY A 14 -16.09 12.04 -11.46
CA GLY A 14 -17.09 11.73 -10.45
C GLY A 14 -16.56 11.04 -9.19
N ASN A 15 -16.18 11.87 -8.23
CA ASN A 15 -16.50 11.73 -6.81
C ASN A 15 -15.86 10.61 -5.97
N GLY A 16 -15.09 11.05 -4.97
CA GLY A 16 -14.60 10.29 -3.82
C GLY A 16 -15.70 9.79 -2.87
N GLN A 17 -16.78 9.22 -3.40
CA GLN A 17 -17.84 8.53 -2.66
C GLN A 17 -17.86 7.01 -2.89
N ALA A 18 -17.27 6.51 -3.98
CA ALA A 18 -17.31 5.08 -4.32
C ALA A 18 -16.47 4.14 -3.42
N ALA A 19 -15.54 4.69 -2.62
CA ALA A 19 -14.66 3.89 -1.77
C ALA A 19 -15.34 3.42 -0.47
N LEU A 20 -16.30 4.18 0.06
CA LEU A 20 -16.97 3.86 1.34
C LEU A 20 -18.08 2.80 1.18
N GLU A 21 -18.68 2.68 0.00
CA GLU A 21 -19.73 1.68 -0.26
C GLU A 21 -19.18 0.27 -0.52
N ASN A 22 -17.93 0.12 -0.95
CA ASN A 22 -17.36 -1.19 -1.29
C ASN A 22 -16.83 -1.97 -0.09
N THR A 23 -16.37 -1.31 0.97
CA THR A 23 -15.73 -1.98 2.13
C THR A 23 -16.72 -2.76 2.99
N SER A 24 -17.98 -2.32 3.06
CA SER A 24 -19.05 -3.01 3.81
C SER A 24 -19.49 -4.34 3.19
N LYS A 25 -19.13 -4.58 1.92
CA LYS A 25 -19.46 -5.82 1.18
C LYS A 25 -18.33 -6.87 1.18
N LEU A 26 -17.15 -6.54 1.68
CA LEU A 26 -16.02 -7.48 1.72
C LEU A 26 -16.26 -8.60 2.74
N LEU A 27 -16.15 -9.84 2.28
CA LEU A 27 -16.24 -11.04 3.12
C LEU A 27 -15.03 -11.19 4.06
N ILE A 28 -13.87 -10.65 3.65
CA ILE A 28 -12.62 -10.71 4.39
C ILE A 28 -12.11 -9.26 4.49
N LYS A 29 -11.95 -8.78 5.72
CA LYS A 29 -11.68 -7.35 6.01
C LYS A 29 -10.26 -7.09 6.51
N ASP A 30 -9.55 -8.13 6.92
CA ASP A 30 -8.24 -8.09 7.57
C ASP A 30 -7.10 -8.56 6.67
N ALA A 31 -7.38 -8.77 5.38
CA ALA A 31 -6.44 -9.35 4.44
C ALA A 31 -6.74 -8.96 2.99
N ILE A 32 -5.73 -9.07 2.16
CA ILE A 32 -5.84 -9.06 0.69
C ILE A 32 -5.43 -10.41 0.13
N PHE A 33 -5.93 -10.74 -1.05
CA PHE A 33 -5.50 -11.90 -1.81
C PHE A 33 -4.69 -11.44 -3.00
N VAL A 34 -3.48 -11.97 -3.13
CA VAL A 34 -2.59 -11.69 -4.24
C VAL A 34 -2.44 -12.90 -5.14
N ARG A 35 -2.33 -12.69 -6.45
CA ARG A 35 -2.15 -13.78 -7.40
C ARG A 35 -0.68 -14.21 -7.43
N GLN A 36 -0.41 -15.47 -7.12
CA GLN A 36 0.92 -16.08 -7.19
C GLN A 36 0.80 -17.46 -7.82
N GLU A 37 1.55 -17.69 -8.91
CA GLU A 37 1.64 -19.00 -9.60
C GLU A 37 0.28 -19.64 -9.93
N GLY A 38 -0.68 -18.81 -10.36
CA GLY A 38 -2.03 -19.27 -10.73
C GLY A 38 -3.01 -19.42 -9.57
N SER A 39 -2.53 -19.30 -8.32
CA SER A 39 -3.36 -19.34 -7.12
C SER A 39 -3.58 -17.95 -6.51
N LEU A 40 -4.53 -17.84 -5.58
CA LEU A 40 -4.72 -16.66 -4.73
C LEU A 40 -4.15 -16.95 -3.34
N VAL A 41 -3.16 -16.17 -2.94
CA VAL A 41 -2.50 -16.28 -1.65
C VAL A 41 -3.05 -15.20 -0.72
N LYS A 42 -3.57 -15.62 0.44
CA LYS A 42 -4.04 -14.69 1.48
C LYS A 42 -2.84 -14.03 2.15
N VAL A 43 -2.87 -12.70 2.26
CA VAL A 43 -1.90 -11.90 3.00
C VAL A 43 -2.67 -11.06 4.02
N LYS A 44 -2.51 -11.36 5.31
CA LYS A 44 -3.14 -10.56 6.38
C LYS A 44 -2.42 -9.23 6.53
N PHE A 45 -3.18 -8.17 6.79
CA PHE A 45 -2.61 -6.84 6.98
C PHE A 45 -1.63 -6.76 8.15
N GLN A 46 -1.94 -7.43 9.26
CA GLN A 46 -1.06 -7.51 10.44
C GLN A 46 0.30 -8.18 10.19
N ASP A 47 0.43 -8.96 9.11
CA ASP A 47 1.65 -9.68 8.79
C ASP A 47 2.53 -8.88 7.82
N ILE A 48 2.00 -7.83 7.18
CA ILE A 48 2.74 -6.99 6.22
C ILE A 48 3.65 -6.02 6.98
N LEU A 49 4.92 -5.95 6.60
CA LEU A 49 5.89 -4.98 7.12
C LEU A 49 5.93 -3.73 6.22
N TRP A 50 6.21 -3.93 4.93
CA TRP A 50 6.18 -2.87 3.92
C TRP A 50 5.93 -3.45 2.52
N LEU A 51 5.60 -2.56 1.59
CA LEU A 51 5.51 -2.84 0.16
C LEU A 51 6.55 -2.01 -0.57
N GLN A 52 7.22 -2.63 -1.53
CA GLN A 52 8.19 -1.99 -2.42
C GLN A 52 7.69 -2.05 -3.86
N GLY A 53 7.47 -0.89 -4.47
CA GLY A 53 7.10 -0.76 -5.87
C GLY A 53 8.33 -0.66 -6.78
N ASP A 54 8.36 -1.48 -7.83
CA ASP A 54 9.32 -1.44 -8.93
C ASP A 54 8.59 -1.55 -10.28
N GLY A 55 8.41 -0.41 -10.95
CA GLY A 55 7.64 -0.32 -12.19
C GLY A 55 6.20 -0.84 -12.04
N ASN A 56 5.90 -1.93 -12.74
CA ASN A 56 4.58 -2.58 -12.74
C ASN A 56 4.47 -3.74 -11.74
N TYR A 57 5.46 -3.87 -10.86
CA TYR A 57 5.48 -4.87 -9.81
C TYR A 57 5.51 -4.22 -8.45
N THR A 58 4.89 -4.91 -7.49
CA THR A 58 4.99 -4.56 -6.08
C THR A 58 5.34 -5.81 -5.30
N THR A 59 6.39 -5.71 -4.51
CA THR A 59 6.83 -6.75 -3.58
C THR A 59 6.24 -6.45 -2.21
N LEU A 60 5.45 -7.38 -1.68
CA LEU A 60 4.94 -7.35 -0.32
C LEU A 60 5.95 -8.10 0.55
N VAL A 61 6.55 -7.39 1.50
CA VAL A 61 7.40 -7.98 2.53
C VAL A 61 6.56 -8.19 3.77
N THR A 62 6.48 -9.44 4.23
CA THR A 62 5.71 -9.84 5.41
C THR A 62 6.63 -10.50 6.43
N LYS A 63 6.12 -10.71 7.65
CA LYS A 63 6.83 -11.40 8.73
C LYS A 63 7.21 -12.84 8.38
N GLY A 64 6.48 -13.50 7.47
CA GLY A 64 6.68 -14.91 7.15
C GLY A 64 7.26 -15.17 5.76
N PHE A 65 6.93 -14.35 4.78
CA PHE A 65 7.33 -14.55 3.39
C PHE A 65 7.35 -13.25 2.59
N VAL A 66 7.95 -13.32 1.40
CA VAL A 66 7.99 -12.22 0.43
C VAL A 66 7.27 -12.68 -0.82
N VAL A 67 6.40 -11.82 -1.37
CA VAL A 67 5.67 -12.10 -2.61
C VAL A 67 5.68 -10.89 -3.53
N SER A 68 6.05 -11.10 -4.79
CA SER A 68 6.02 -10.07 -5.84
C SER A 68 4.83 -10.28 -6.76
N VAL A 69 4.06 -9.21 -6.98
CA VAL A 69 2.80 -9.24 -7.72
C VAL A 69 2.87 -8.22 -8.86
N ARG A 70 2.30 -8.54 -10.02
CA ARG A 70 2.22 -7.65 -11.18
C ARG A 70 1.11 -6.61 -11.02
N ASN A 71 1.26 -5.75 -10.03
CA ASN A 71 0.40 -4.60 -9.76
C ASN A 71 1.28 -3.40 -9.39
N ILE A 72 0.85 -2.20 -9.78
CA ILE A 72 1.56 -0.98 -9.40
C ILE A 72 1.30 -0.67 -7.93
N LEU A 73 2.24 0.00 -7.27
CA LEU A 73 2.13 0.35 -5.85
C LEU A 73 0.85 1.14 -5.52
N LYS A 74 0.34 1.91 -6.49
CA LYS A 74 -0.89 2.68 -6.36
C LYS A 74 -2.13 1.81 -6.14
N ASP A 75 -2.19 0.64 -6.78
CA ASP A 75 -3.31 -0.30 -6.61
C ASP A 75 -3.40 -0.77 -5.15
N PHE A 76 -2.24 -1.01 -4.52
CA PHE A 76 -2.17 -1.36 -3.10
C PHE A 76 -2.50 -0.17 -2.19
N GLU A 77 -2.02 1.03 -2.52
CA GLU A 77 -2.35 2.26 -1.77
C GLU A 77 -3.87 2.50 -1.68
N ASP A 78 -4.61 2.16 -2.73
CA ASP A 78 -6.06 2.33 -2.78
C ASP A 78 -6.82 1.19 -2.10
N ALA A 79 -6.23 -0.01 -2.04
CA ALA A 79 -6.84 -1.20 -1.43
C ALA A 79 -6.56 -1.36 0.07
N LEU A 80 -5.45 -0.82 0.57
CA LEU A 80 -5.02 -0.99 1.96
C LEU A 80 -5.75 -0.01 2.91
N PRO A 81 -6.04 -0.42 4.16
CA PRO A 81 -6.61 0.48 5.18
C PRO A 81 -5.68 1.67 5.46
N LYS A 82 -6.18 2.89 5.22
CA LYS A 82 -5.39 4.14 5.31
C LYS A 82 -4.98 4.51 6.73
N ASP A 83 -5.66 3.95 7.71
CA ASP A 83 -5.37 4.04 9.14
C ASP A 83 -4.22 3.12 9.58
N GLN A 84 -3.90 2.09 8.78
CA GLN A 84 -2.83 1.13 9.10
C GLN A 84 -1.61 1.26 8.18
N PHE A 85 -1.82 1.74 6.95
CA PHE A 85 -0.77 1.83 5.93
C PHE A 85 -0.60 3.26 5.44
N MET A 86 0.66 3.64 5.22
CA MET A 86 1.00 4.94 4.66
C MET A 86 2.07 4.81 3.60
N ARG A 87 1.84 5.48 2.46
CA ARG A 87 2.90 5.71 1.48
C ARG A 87 3.91 6.71 2.05
N ILE A 88 5.18 6.30 2.12
CA ILE A 88 6.27 7.11 2.67
C ILE A 88 7.31 7.51 1.62
N HIS A 89 7.25 6.93 0.42
CA HIS A 89 8.14 7.24 -0.69
C HIS A 89 7.44 6.92 -2.02
N LYS A 90 8.02 7.36 -3.15
CA LYS A 90 7.49 7.02 -4.48
C LYS A 90 7.40 5.50 -4.72
N SER A 91 8.25 4.73 -4.04
CA SER A 91 8.35 3.28 -4.16
C SER A 91 8.03 2.52 -2.88
N TYR A 92 7.59 3.17 -1.79
CA TYR A 92 7.34 2.46 -0.53
C TYR A 92 6.02 2.85 0.14
N ILE A 93 5.29 1.82 0.57
CA ILE A 93 4.19 1.89 1.54
C ILE A 93 4.60 1.06 2.75
N VAL A 94 4.36 1.56 3.95
CA VAL A 94 4.72 0.87 5.20
C VAL A 94 3.48 0.65 6.06
N ARG A 95 3.50 -0.41 6.88
CA ARG A 95 2.54 -0.57 7.98
C ARG A 95 2.99 0.31 9.14
N LEU A 96 2.12 1.20 9.59
CA LEU A 96 2.45 2.24 10.58
C LEU A 96 2.90 1.65 11.92
N GLU A 97 2.23 0.57 12.37
CA GLU A 97 2.56 -0.11 13.62
C GLU A 97 3.94 -0.80 13.62
N GLU A 98 4.53 -1.06 12.45
CA GLU A 98 5.83 -1.74 12.34
C GLU A 98 7.01 -0.74 12.33
N ILE A 99 6.73 0.57 12.36
CA ILE A 99 7.76 1.61 12.40
C ILE A 99 8.39 1.66 13.78
N ILE A 100 9.70 1.43 13.85
CA ILE A 100 10.50 1.48 15.08
C ILE A 100 11.06 2.88 15.32
N SER A 101 11.57 3.52 14.26
CA SER A 101 12.10 4.88 14.35
C SER A 101 11.89 5.64 13.04
N ILE A 102 11.84 6.96 13.14
CA ILE A 102 11.63 7.87 12.01
C ILE A 102 12.75 8.91 12.05
N SER A 103 13.40 9.11 10.91
CA SER A 103 14.31 10.23 10.66
C SER A 103 13.86 10.98 9.41
N THR A 104 14.53 12.10 9.11
CA THR A 104 14.21 12.94 7.94
C THR A 104 14.36 12.24 6.59
N ARG A 105 15.13 11.14 6.53
CA ARG A 105 15.45 10.44 5.28
C ARG A 105 14.95 9.01 5.23
N GLU A 106 14.61 8.42 6.36
CA GLU A 106 14.34 7.00 6.46
C GLU A 106 13.48 6.66 7.69
N VAL A 107 12.75 5.56 7.60
CA VAL A 107 12.16 4.86 8.74
C VAL A 107 12.87 3.53 8.96
N LYS A 108 12.98 3.12 10.22
CA LYS A 108 13.45 1.78 10.60
C LYS A 108 12.24 0.86 10.82
N ILE A 109 12.25 -0.31 10.18
CA ILE A 109 11.28 -1.40 10.37
C ILE A 109 12.09 -2.68 10.56
N GLU A 110 11.97 -3.31 11.73
CA GLU A 110 12.89 -4.38 12.15
C GLU A 110 14.36 -3.94 11.93
N GLU A 111 15.18 -4.73 11.24
CA GLU A 111 16.56 -4.37 10.89
C GLU A 111 16.69 -3.66 9.52
N HIS A 112 15.58 -3.27 8.91
CA HIS A 112 15.56 -2.65 7.60
C HIS A 112 15.39 -1.14 7.69
N THR A 113 16.14 -0.45 6.83
CA THR A 113 16.05 1.00 6.66
C THR A 113 15.31 1.31 5.35
N ILE A 114 14.14 1.94 5.46
CA ILE A 114 13.27 2.24 4.33
C ILE A 114 13.31 3.75 4.05
N PRO A 115 13.65 4.20 2.82
CA PRO A 115 13.78 5.62 2.52
C PRO A 115 12.43 6.33 2.56
N VAL A 116 12.44 7.59 2.99
CA VAL A 116 11.28 8.48 3.09
C VAL A 116 11.50 9.68 2.18
N GLY A 117 10.50 10.02 1.37
CA GLY A 117 10.54 11.25 0.58
C GLY A 117 10.17 12.47 1.42
N ARG A 118 10.78 13.62 1.16
CA ARG A 118 10.60 14.86 1.95
C ARG A 118 9.13 15.24 2.21
N THR A 119 8.29 15.21 1.18
CA THR A 119 6.85 15.51 1.30
C THR A 119 6.11 14.49 2.16
N TYR A 120 6.50 13.21 2.06
CA TYR A 120 5.88 12.13 2.84
C TYR A 120 6.32 12.18 4.30
N TYR A 121 7.59 12.51 4.55
CA TYR A 121 8.13 12.73 5.90
C TYR A 121 7.29 13.77 6.64
N GLN A 122 7.03 14.92 6.00
CA GLN A 122 6.24 15.99 6.61
C GLN A 122 4.85 15.49 7.05
N ARG A 123 4.14 14.76 6.17
CA ARG A 123 2.85 14.16 6.49
C ARG A 123 2.94 13.12 7.61
N LEU A 124 3.97 12.27 7.61
CA LEU A 124 4.15 11.24 8.61
C LEU A 124 4.35 11.86 10.00
N ILE A 125 5.18 12.90 10.07
CA ILE A 125 5.50 13.63 11.30
C ILE A 125 4.33 14.48 11.81
N GLU A 126 3.47 14.98 10.93
CA GLU A 126 2.21 15.66 11.29
C GLU A 126 1.17 14.68 11.85
N GLY A 127 1.18 13.42 11.40
CA GLY A 127 0.22 12.40 11.80
C GLY A 127 0.53 11.66 13.10
N ILE A 128 1.63 11.98 13.79
CA ILE A 128 2.04 11.28 15.02
C ILE A 128 2.06 12.22 16.22
N GLN A 129 1.71 11.66 17.38
CA GLN A 129 1.93 12.31 18.67
C GLN A 129 3.38 12.14 19.09
N LYS A 130 3.99 13.22 19.58
CA LYS A 130 5.38 13.24 20.06
C LYS A 130 5.39 13.70 21.51
N LEU A 131 6.22 13.07 22.33
CA LEU A 131 6.49 13.47 23.71
C LEU A 131 7.97 13.81 23.82
N GLY A 132 8.28 14.95 24.44
CA GLY A 132 9.62 15.57 24.40
C GLY A 132 9.70 16.61 23.27
N GLY A 133 9.98 17.86 23.64
CA GLY A 133 10.37 18.91 22.69
C GLY A 133 11.83 18.77 22.28
N GLU A 134 12.25 19.55 21.28
CA GLU A 134 13.61 19.55 20.69
C GLU A 134 14.76 19.29 21.67
#